data_AF-A0A835JTS9-F1
#
_entry.id   AF-A0A835JTS9-F1
#
_cell.length_a   1.000
_cell.length_b   1.000
_cell.length_c   1.000
_cell.angle_alpha   90.00
_cell.angle_beta   90.00
_cell.angle_gamma   90.00
#
_symmetry.space_group_name_H-M   'P 1'
#
loop_
_entity.id
_entity.type
_entity.pdbx_description
1 polymer ?
#
loop_
_entity_poly.entity_id
_entity_poly.type
_entity_poly.pdbx_seq_one_letter_code
_entity_poly.pdbx_strand_id
1 'polypeptide(L)'
;MSFMKGNLLTKTRKLVKGLAKSEPAWLKAMEHAPPAVFPRSSGKVEKISLPEDPYIKKFFSKHPDSKHEDAILYSSLLLFIYCMPRIFASGFGIPFFLIDSRADCEFNFQVYKAKIDKGYIKSRGMDKCKRAYFNCVFSLDRISSFDPPPARVFGWRVLELKEQGVGEEEAMAVADMEYRTETKAKKKAYARLKQIARLQGKTPPPNPYPSVIKEIQAEEDLYLRERYTNPKIIAIAEKMKAEEAAKEQVRDRFRIDW
;
A
#
# COMPACT_ATOMS: atom_id res chain seq x y z
N MET A 1 24.05 -35.50 32.76
CA MET A 1 23.65 -35.84 31.38
C MET A 1 22.13 -35.75 31.28
N SER A 2 21.55 -34.66 30.76
CA SER A 2 20.08 -34.58 30.69
C SER A 2 19.57 -35.46 29.54
N PHE A 3 18.74 -36.45 29.88
CA PHE A 3 18.12 -37.39 28.94
C PHE A 3 17.27 -36.68 27.86
N MET A 4 16.97 -35.39 28.07
CA MET A 4 15.99 -34.60 27.29
C MET A 4 16.57 -33.39 26.54
N LYS A 5 17.89 -33.16 26.49
CA LYS A 5 18.48 -32.13 25.60
C LYS A 5 18.83 -32.74 24.23
N GLY A 6 18.32 -32.15 23.13
CA GLY A 6 18.56 -32.61 21.75
C GLY A 6 17.40 -32.36 20.77
N ASN A 7 17.63 -32.62 19.48
CA ASN A 7 16.66 -32.47 18.39
C ASN A 7 15.52 -33.49 18.50
N LEU A 8 14.32 -33.14 18.03
CA LEU A 8 13.11 -33.98 18.10
C LEU A 8 13.31 -35.38 17.53
N LEU A 9 13.99 -35.48 16.38
CA LEU A 9 14.30 -36.75 15.70
C LEU A 9 15.19 -37.65 16.57
N THR A 10 16.25 -37.09 17.17
CA THR A 10 17.14 -37.84 18.07
C THR A 10 16.46 -38.28 19.36
N LYS A 11 15.47 -37.53 19.84
CA LYS A 11 14.67 -37.85 21.03
C LYS A 11 13.69 -38.98 20.77
N THR A 12 12.91 -38.86 19.70
CA THR A 12 11.91 -39.87 19.33
C THR A 12 12.57 -41.21 19.00
N ARG A 13 13.70 -41.20 18.29
CA ARG A 13 14.50 -42.41 18.08
C ARG A 13 14.92 -43.11 19.37
N LYS A 14 15.31 -42.36 20.42
CA LYS A 14 15.67 -42.93 21.73
C LYS A 14 14.46 -43.53 22.46
N LEU A 15 13.30 -42.89 22.38
CA LEU A 15 12.06 -43.35 23.03
C LEU A 15 11.48 -44.59 22.37
N VAL A 16 11.50 -44.67 21.04
CA VAL A 16 11.07 -45.86 20.29
C VAL A 16 12.03 -47.02 20.56
N LYS A 17 13.35 -46.78 20.57
CA LYS A 17 14.36 -47.80 20.93
C LYS A 17 14.23 -48.30 22.37
N GLY A 18 13.85 -47.43 23.30
CA GLY A 18 13.59 -47.79 24.70
C GLY A 18 12.21 -48.40 24.94
N LEU A 19 11.44 -48.71 23.89
CA LEU A 19 10.07 -49.26 23.95
C LEU A 19 9.09 -48.43 24.79
N ALA A 20 9.43 -47.16 25.07
CA ALA A 20 8.61 -46.27 25.88
C ALA A 20 7.44 -45.67 25.07
N LYS A 21 7.54 -45.67 23.73
CA LYS A 21 6.51 -45.20 22.80
C LYS A 21 6.50 -46.06 21.53
N SER A 22 5.33 -46.20 20.93
CA SER A 22 5.18 -46.80 19.59
C SER A 22 5.82 -45.92 18.51
N GLU A 23 6.22 -46.53 17.40
CA GLU A 23 6.82 -45.82 16.27
C GLU A 23 5.78 -44.90 15.61
N PRO A 24 6.00 -43.57 15.58
CA PRO A 24 5.06 -42.67 14.93
C PRO A 24 5.25 -42.72 13.40
N ALA A 25 4.14 -42.61 12.66
CA ALA A 25 4.12 -42.73 11.20
C ALA A 25 5.08 -41.76 10.47
N TRP A 26 5.35 -40.59 11.06
CA TRP A 26 6.21 -39.56 10.48
C TRP A 26 7.71 -39.81 10.69
N LEU A 27 8.12 -40.74 11.55
CA LEU A 27 9.53 -40.96 11.87
C LEU A 27 10.33 -41.38 10.64
N LYS A 28 9.82 -42.34 9.87
CA LYS A 28 10.45 -42.84 8.64
C LYS A 28 10.60 -41.74 7.58
N ALA A 29 9.58 -40.89 7.44
CA ALA A 29 9.59 -39.77 6.51
C ALA A 29 10.65 -38.72 6.92
N MET A 30 10.75 -38.41 8.22
CA MET A 30 11.71 -37.43 8.72
C MET A 30 13.16 -37.95 8.73
N GLU A 31 13.36 -39.26 8.85
CA GLU A 31 14.67 -39.90 8.67
C GLU A 31 15.10 -39.91 7.21
N HIS A 32 14.15 -40.08 6.29
CA HIS A 32 14.40 -40.00 4.85
C HIS A 32 14.73 -38.57 4.40
N ALA A 33 14.03 -37.57 4.95
CA ALA A 33 14.23 -36.16 4.65
C ALA A 33 14.41 -35.34 5.95
N PRO A 34 15.62 -35.33 6.53
CA PRO A 34 15.88 -34.53 7.72
C PRO A 34 15.76 -33.03 7.39
N PRO A 35 15.37 -32.19 8.36
CA PRO A 35 15.29 -30.75 8.15
C PRO A 35 16.67 -30.18 7.82
N ALA A 36 16.72 -29.19 6.92
CA ALA A 36 17.95 -28.48 6.57
C ALA A 36 18.59 -27.87 7.83
N VAL A 37 19.88 -28.15 8.04
CA VAL A 37 20.64 -27.60 9.17
C VAL A 37 21.54 -26.49 8.63
N PHE A 38 21.22 -25.25 8.98
CA PHE A 38 22.08 -24.12 8.70
C PHE A 38 23.22 -24.04 9.74
N PRO A 39 24.44 -23.62 9.34
CA PRO A 39 25.50 -23.36 10.31
C PRO A 39 25.00 -22.31 11.32
N ARG A 40 25.23 -22.54 12.61
CA ARG A 40 24.82 -21.59 13.63
C ARG A 40 25.67 -20.33 13.49
N SER A 41 25.05 -19.22 13.10
CA SER A 41 25.72 -17.93 13.09
C SER A 41 26.06 -17.52 14.52
N SER A 42 27.34 -17.34 14.82
CA SER A 42 27.83 -16.86 16.12
C SER A 42 27.75 -15.34 16.28
N GLY A 43 27.40 -14.60 15.21
CA GLY A 43 27.49 -13.16 15.13
C GLY A 43 26.17 -12.42 14.86
N LYS A 44 26.29 -11.09 14.82
CA LYS A 44 25.22 -10.16 14.46
C LYS A 44 24.95 -10.23 12.95
N VAL A 45 23.68 -10.21 12.54
CA VAL A 45 23.28 -10.15 11.12
C VAL A 45 23.85 -8.88 10.49
N GLU A 46 24.58 -9.03 9.40
CA GLU A 46 25.15 -7.90 8.65
C GLU A 46 24.06 -7.12 7.91
N LYS A 47 24.23 -5.81 7.82
CA LYS A 47 23.31 -4.96 7.07
C LYS A 47 23.63 -5.07 5.58
N ILE A 48 22.67 -5.54 4.79
CA ILE A 48 22.78 -5.56 3.33
C ILE A 48 22.78 -4.10 2.83
N SER A 49 23.81 -3.73 2.07
CA SER A 49 23.91 -2.44 1.37
C SER A 49 24.12 -2.68 -0.11
N LEU A 50 23.38 -1.95 -0.94
CA LEU A 50 23.47 -2.03 -2.39
C LEU A 50 24.32 -0.89 -2.96
N PRO A 51 24.98 -1.08 -4.12
CA PRO A 51 25.82 -0.04 -4.73
C PRO A 51 25.03 1.21 -5.16
N GLU A 52 23.71 1.10 -5.36
CA GLU A 52 22.82 2.22 -5.69
C GLU A 52 22.39 3.08 -4.47
N ASP A 53 22.45 2.52 -3.26
CA ASP A 53 22.01 3.18 -2.02
C ASP A 53 22.57 4.60 -1.81
N PRO A 54 23.86 4.91 -2.07
CA PRO A 54 24.36 6.27 -1.93
C PRO A 54 23.72 7.25 -2.91
N TYR A 55 23.40 6.83 -4.13
CA TYR A 55 22.79 7.70 -5.15
C TYR A 55 21.31 7.94 -4.88
N ILE A 56 20.61 6.94 -4.34
CA ILE A 56 19.21 7.09 -3.89
C ILE A 56 19.11 8.20 -2.82
N LYS A 57 20.04 8.24 -1.86
CA LYS A 57 20.08 9.31 -0.86
C LYS A 57 20.32 10.68 -1.49
N LYS A 58 21.28 10.79 -2.42
CA LYS A 58 21.56 12.02 -3.17
C LYS A 58 20.35 12.46 -4.00
N PHE A 59 19.61 11.52 -4.59
CA PHE A 59 18.40 11.78 -5.37
C PHE A 59 17.30 12.40 -4.50
N PHE A 60 16.99 11.82 -3.34
CA PHE A 60 15.99 12.39 -2.43
C PHE A 60 16.40 13.74 -1.83
N SER A 61 17.70 14.02 -1.70
CA SER A 61 18.19 15.36 -1.33
C SER A 61 17.91 16.39 -2.42
N LYS A 62 17.99 16.01 -3.70
CA LYS A 62 17.70 16.90 -4.83
C LYS A 62 16.20 17.04 -5.11
N HIS A 63 15.44 15.96 -4.98
CA HIS A 63 14.02 15.89 -5.31
C HIS A 63 13.20 15.42 -4.09
N PRO A 64 12.90 16.30 -3.11
CA PRO A 64 12.13 15.90 -1.93
C PRO A 64 10.70 15.46 -2.26
N ASP A 65 10.10 16.01 -3.31
CA ASP A 65 8.75 15.69 -3.77
C ASP A 65 8.61 14.24 -4.28
N SER A 66 9.73 13.62 -4.69
CA SER A 66 9.74 12.26 -5.26
C SER A 66 9.50 11.15 -4.23
N LYS A 67 9.65 11.43 -2.93
CA LYS A 67 9.46 10.43 -1.85
C LYS A 67 8.09 9.75 -1.87
N HIS A 68 7.09 10.42 -2.46
CA HIS A 68 5.71 9.94 -2.54
C HIS A 68 5.47 9.10 -3.78
N GLU A 69 6.29 9.27 -4.82
CA GLU A 69 6.25 8.41 -6.02
C GLU A 69 6.74 6.99 -5.68
N ASP A 70 7.61 6.86 -4.67
CA ASP A 70 8.20 5.59 -4.21
C ASP A 70 7.38 4.90 -3.10
N ALA A 71 6.31 5.53 -2.61
CA ALA A 71 5.48 4.96 -1.57
C ALA A 71 4.68 3.79 -2.14
N ILE A 72 5.20 2.56 -1.95
CA ILE A 72 4.44 1.33 -2.15
C ILE A 72 3.19 1.44 -1.28
N LEU A 73 2.03 1.66 -1.91
CA LEU A 73 0.74 1.80 -1.23
C LEU A 73 0.35 0.45 -0.60
N TYR A 74 0.85 0.16 0.61
CA TYR A 74 0.47 -0.99 1.44
C TYR A 74 -1.01 -0.95 1.86
N SER A 75 -1.73 0.14 1.56
CA SER A 75 -3.14 0.34 1.91
C SER A 75 -4.10 -0.64 1.20
N SER A 76 -3.72 -1.18 0.04
CA SER A 76 -4.53 -2.17 -0.68
C SER A 76 -4.53 -3.55 -0.02
N LEU A 77 -3.43 -3.95 0.64
CA LEU A 77 -3.28 -5.22 1.35
C LEU A 77 -4.19 -5.29 2.59
N LEU A 78 -4.35 -4.17 3.30
CA LEU A 78 -5.23 -4.09 4.47
C LEU A 78 -6.72 -4.22 4.09
N LEU A 79 -7.15 -3.64 2.97
CA LEU A 79 -8.52 -3.80 2.48
C LEU A 79 -8.83 -5.24 2.07
N PHE A 80 -7.86 -5.96 1.52
CA PHE A 80 -7.99 -7.39 1.19
C PHE A 80 -8.18 -8.24 2.45
N ILE A 81 -7.39 -8.00 3.49
CA ILE A 81 -7.46 -8.72 4.78
C ILE A 81 -8.76 -8.40 5.54
N TYR A 82 -9.24 -7.16 5.50
CA TYR A 82 -10.45 -6.75 6.24
C TYR A 82 -11.77 -7.07 5.51
N CYS A 83 -11.78 -7.25 4.17
CA CYS A 83 -13.01 -7.54 3.43
C CYS A 83 -13.30 -9.05 3.28
N MET A 84 -12.25 -9.89 3.29
CA MET A 84 -12.39 -11.35 3.14
C MET A 84 -13.13 -12.12 4.27
N PRO A 85 -13.20 -11.68 5.54
CA PRO A 85 -13.85 -12.47 6.59
C PRO A 85 -15.37 -12.61 6.40
N ARG A 86 -16.00 -11.73 5.60
CA ARG A 86 -17.46 -11.71 5.44
C ARG A 86 -17.99 -12.60 4.32
N ILE A 87 -17.11 -13.07 3.42
CA ILE A 87 -17.48 -13.98 2.33
C ILE A 87 -17.36 -15.45 2.79
N PHE A 88 -16.40 -15.75 3.68
CA PHE A 88 -16.19 -17.10 4.22
C PHE A 88 -17.27 -17.60 5.18
N ALA A 89 -18.12 -16.72 5.72
CA ALA A 89 -19.26 -17.11 6.56
C ALA A 89 -20.41 -17.79 5.78
N SER A 90 -20.29 -17.92 4.46
CA SER A 90 -21.31 -18.53 3.59
C SER A 90 -20.84 -19.84 2.95
N GLY A 91 -20.24 -20.75 3.73
CA GLY A 91 -20.21 -22.19 3.43
C GLY A 91 -19.66 -22.66 2.07
N PHE A 92 -18.96 -21.82 1.31
CA PHE A 92 -18.37 -22.19 0.03
C PHE A 92 -16.90 -22.57 0.25
N GLY A 93 -16.63 -23.88 0.24
CA GLY A 93 -15.27 -24.42 0.23
C GLY A 93 -14.58 -24.13 -1.10
N ILE A 94 -13.90 -22.99 -1.18
CA ILE A 94 -12.96 -22.69 -2.27
C ILE A 94 -11.54 -22.77 -1.68
N PRO A 95 -10.62 -23.56 -2.27
CA PRO A 95 -9.27 -23.68 -1.77
C PRO A 95 -8.51 -22.35 -1.91
N PHE A 96 -7.75 -22.04 -0.85
CA PHE A 96 -6.84 -20.90 -0.72
C PHE A 96 -5.63 -21.09 -1.64
N PHE A 97 -5.81 -20.95 -2.96
CA PHE A 97 -4.69 -20.78 -3.88
C PHE A 97 -4.46 -19.28 -4.10
N LEU A 98 -3.19 -18.86 -4.03
CA LEU A 98 -2.73 -17.49 -4.27
C LEU A 98 -3.43 -16.92 -5.52
N ILE A 99 -4.25 -15.90 -5.33
CA ILE A 99 -4.84 -15.11 -6.42
C ILE A 99 -3.73 -14.17 -6.89
N ASP A 100 -2.84 -14.66 -7.75
CA ASP A 100 -1.68 -13.89 -8.24
C ASP A 100 -1.89 -13.37 -9.67
N SER A 101 -3.11 -13.43 -10.22
CA SER A 101 -3.37 -13.04 -11.61
C SER A 101 -4.73 -12.38 -11.83
N ARG A 102 -4.71 -11.29 -12.62
CA ARG A 102 -5.88 -10.54 -13.11
C ARG A 102 -6.95 -11.46 -13.74
N ALA A 103 -6.52 -12.58 -14.32
CA ALA A 103 -7.38 -13.59 -14.94
C ALA A 103 -8.29 -14.34 -13.94
N ASP A 104 -7.80 -14.61 -12.72
CA ASP A 104 -8.57 -15.38 -11.72
C ASP A 104 -9.69 -14.53 -11.09
N CYS A 105 -9.50 -13.21 -11.03
CA CYS A 105 -10.52 -12.25 -10.59
C CYS A 105 -11.65 -12.08 -11.62
N GLU A 106 -11.32 -12.04 -12.92
CA GLU A 106 -12.33 -11.94 -13.99
C GLU A 106 -13.18 -13.21 -14.08
N PHE A 107 -12.56 -14.39 -13.93
CA PHE A 107 -13.25 -15.68 -13.95
C PHE A 107 -14.27 -15.80 -12.81
N ASN A 108 -13.88 -15.41 -11.59
CA ASN A 108 -14.76 -15.43 -10.43
C ASN A 108 -15.95 -14.45 -10.55
N PHE A 109 -15.76 -13.31 -11.21
CA PHE A 109 -16.86 -12.35 -11.46
C PHE A 109 -17.88 -12.89 -12.48
N GLN A 110 -17.44 -13.56 -13.53
CA GLN A 110 -18.36 -14.16 -14.52
C GLN A 110 -19.16 -15.31 -13.92
N VAL A 111 -18.54 -16.17 -13.10
CA VAL A 111 -19.22 -17.27 -12.40
C VAL A 111 -20.25 -16.74 -11.41
N TYR A 112 -19.96 -15.63 -10.70
CA TYR A 112 -20.91 -15.00 -9.79
C TYR A 112 -22.08 -14.33 -10.52
N LYS A 113 -21.82 -13.66 -11.65
CA LYS A 113 -22.85 -13.05 -12.49
C LYS A 113 -23.82 -14.11 -13.06
N ALA A 114 -23.28 -15.23 -13.56
CA ALA A 114 -24.06 -16.34 -14.06
C ALA A 114 -24.95 -17.01 -12.98
N LYS A 115 -24.54 -17.01 -11.70
CA LYS A 115 -25.35 -17.53 -10.58
C LYS A 115 -26.46 -16.56 -10.14
N ILE A 116 -26.25 -15.26 -10.30
CA ILE A 116 -27.28 -14.22 -10.06
C ILE A 116 -28.35 -14.26 -11.15
N ASP A 117 -27.94 -14.40 -12.42
CA ASP A 117 -28.87 -14.48 -13.55
C ASP A 117 -29.75 -15.75 -13.49
N LYS A 118 -29.25 -16.82 -12.84
CA LYS A 118 -30.00 -18.05 -12.54
C LYS A 118 -30.82 -17.98 -11.23
N GLY A 119 -30.86 -16.83 -10.55
CA GLY A 119 -31.74 -16.58 -9.40
C GLY A 119 -31.30 -17.18 -8.06
N TYR A 120 -30.07 -17.73 -7.95
CA TYR A 120 -29.60 -18.41 -6.74
C TYR A 120 -29.20 -17.46 -5.59
N ILE A 121 -29.05 -16.16 -5.83
CA ILE A 121 -28.58 -15.17 -4.83
C ILE A 121 -29.45 -13.90 -4.91
N LYS A 122 -30.05 -13.49 -3.78
CA LYS A 122 -30.83 -12.23 -3.69
C LYS A 122 -29.90 -11.00 -3.83
N SER A 123 -30.25 -10.09 -4.73
CA SER A 123 -29.47 -8.90 -5.13
C SER A 123 -29.30 -7.80 -4.07
N ARG A 124 -29.88 -7.93 -2.88
CA ARG A 124 -29.78 -6.91 -1.82
C ARG A 124 -28.41 -6.96 -1.14
N GLY A 125 -27.49 -6.10 -1.61
CA GLY A 125 -26.15 -5.93 -1.05
C GLY A 125 -25.07 -5.64 -2.11
N MET A 126 -25.40 -5.79 -3.39
CA MET A 126 -24.43 -5.68 -4.49
C MET A 126 -23.83 -4.28 -4.70
N ASP A 127 -24.49 -3.19 -4.30
CA ASP A 127 -23.95 -1.85 -4.58
C ASP A 127 -22.71 -1.51 -3.74
N LYS A 128 -22.66 -2.01 -2.49
CA LYS A 128 -21.49 -1.82 -1.63
C LYS A 128 -20.33 -2.73 -2.05
N CYS A 129 -20.62 -4.00 -2.38
CA CYS A 129 -19.60 -4.95 -2.84
C CYS A 129 -19.09 -4.62 -4.26
N LYS A 130 -19.94 -4.22 -5.21
CA LYS A 130 -19.49 -3.78 -6.55
C LYS A 130 -18.62 -2.53 -6.47
N ARG A 131 -18.99 -1.55 -5.65
CA ARG A 131 -18.20 -0.32 -5.48
C ARG A 131 -16.86 -0.61 -4.77
N ALA A 132 -16.85 -1.53 -3.82
CA ALA A 132 -15.61 -2.02 -3.20
C ALA A 132 -14.73 -2.81 -4.18
N TYR A 133 -15.29 -3.70 -4.99
CA TYR A 133 -14.55 -4.48 -6.00
C TYR A 133 -13.99 -3.58 -7.11
N PHE A 134 -14.76 -2.61 -7.59
CA PHE A 134 -14.31 -1.65 -8.60
C PHE A 134 -13.19 -0.75 -8.06
N ASN A 135 -13.29 -0.28 -6.81
CA ASN A 135 -12.21 0.46 -6.16
C ASN A 135 -10.97 -0.40 -5.88
N CYS A 136 -11.14 -1.70 -5.62
CA CYS A 136 -10.03 -2.63 -5.36
C CYS A 136 -9.27 -2.97 -6.64
N VAL A 137 -9.98 -3.27 -7.74
CA VAL A 137 -9.37 -3.51 -9.06
C VAL A 137 -8.69 -2.23 -9.60
N PHE A 138 -9.29 -1.06 -9.38
CA PHE A 138 -8.68 0.22 -9.79
C PHE A 138 -7.47 0.63 -8.92
N SER A 139 -7.37 0.12 -7.68
CA SER A 139 -6.17 0.27 -6.84
C SER A 139 -5.03 -0.68 -7.21
N LEU A 140 -5.35 -1.86 -7.75
CA LEU A 140 -4.36 -2.87 -8.14
C LEU A 140 -3.53 -2.45 -9.36
N ASP A 141 -4.09 -1.67 -10.29
CA ASP A 141 -3.33 -1.10 -11.43
C ASP A 141 -2.22 -0.10 -10.99
N ARG A 142 -2.21 0.33 -9.71
CA ARG A 142 -1.20 1.27 -9.17
C ARG A 142 -0.02 0.58 -8.47
N ILE A 143 -0.09 -0.72 -8.23
CA ILE A 143 0.95 -1.47 -7.51
C ILE A 143 1.52 -2.51 -8.49
N SER A 144 2.28 -2.02 -9.46
CA SER A 144 3.15 -2.88 -10.24
C SER A 144 4.36 -3.22 -9.36
N SER A 145 4.43 -4.45 -8.87
CA SER A 145 5.65 -4.97 -8.22
C SER A 145 6.83 -5.04 -9.19
N PHE A 146 6.58 -4.89 -10.49
CA PHE A 146 7.58 -5.03 -11.55
C PHE A 146 8.24 -3.70 -11.91
N ASP A 147 7.58 -2.57 -11.68
CA ASP A 147 8.14 -1.25 -12.02
C ASP A 147 8.99 -0.71 -10.85
N PRO A 148 10.32 -0.56 -11.04
CA PRO A 148 11.18 -0.04 -9.99
C PRO A 148 10.82 1.41 -9.65
N PRO A 149 10.98 1.83 -8.37
CA PRO A 149 10.79 3.21 -7.98
C PRO A 149 11.74 4.15 -8.75
N PRO A 150 11.32 5.37 -9.14
CA PRO A 150 12.16 6.33 -9.86
C PRO A 150 13.53 6.58 -9.21
N ALA A 151 13.63 6.58 -7.88
CA ALA A 151 14.92 6.73 -7.20
C ALA A 151 15.89 5.56 -7.49
N ARG A 152 15.38 4.34 -7.66
CA ARG A 152 16.18 3.15 -8.00
C ARG A 152 16.59 3.17 -9.47
N VAL A 153 15.69 3.57 -10.38
CA VAL A 153 16.02 3.76 -11.81
C VAL A 153 17.16 4.77 -11.97
N PHE A 154 17.09 5.88 -11.23
CA PHE A 154 18.17 6.87 -11.19
C PHE A 154 19.50 6.26 -10.70
N GLY A 155 19.47 5.48 -9.61
CA GLY A 155 20.66 4.83 -9.07
C GLY A 155 21.31 3.86 -10.07
N TRP A 156 20.51 3.01 -10.72
CA TRP A 156 20.99 2.09 -11.76
C TRP A 156 21.56 2.83 -12.96
N ARG A 157 20.90 3.90 -13.40
CA ARG A 157 21.38 4.70 -14.53
C ARG A 157 22.75 5.33 -14.28
N VAL A 158 22.99 5.81 -13.07
CA VAL A 158 24.30 6.33 -12.68
C VAL A 158 25.36 5.22 -12.68
N LEU A 159 25.01 4.03 -12.20
CA LEU A 159 25.93 2.88 -12.23
C LEU A 159 26.26 2.45 -13.67
N GLU A 160 25.28 2.37 -14.56
CA GLU A 160 25.48 2.07 -15.98
C GLU A 160 26.46 3.06 -16.65
N LEU A 161 26.30 4.36 -16.38
CA LEU A 161 27.19 5.38 -16.95
C LEU A 161 28.60 5.30 -16.35
N LYS A 162 28.73 4.91 -15.08
CA LYS A 162 30.05 4.68 -14.45
C LYS A 162 30.73 3.44 -15.02
N GLU A 163 29.98 2.38 -15.37
CA GLU A 163 30.52 1.21 -16.08
C GLU A 163 31.05 1.58 -17.47
N GLN A 164 30.45 2.58 -18.12
CA GLN A 164 30.93 3.14 -19.39
C GLN A 164 32.15 4.07 -19.25
N GLY A 165 32.60 4.34 -18.02
CA GLY A 165 33.76 5.19 -17.73
C GLY A 165 33.44 6.68 -17.60
N VAL A 166 32.17 7.08 -17.51
CA VAL A 166 31.77 8.47 -17.28
C VAL A 166 32.05 8.86 -15.82
N GLY A 167 32.47 10.11 -15.59
CA GLY A 167 32.66 10.65 -14.25
C GLY A 167 31.37 10.62 -13.43
N GLU A 168 31.47 10.43 -12.11
CA GLU A 168 30.28 10.29 -11.24
C GLU A 168 29.36 11.52 -11.29
N GLU A 169 29.92 12.72 -11.34
CA GLU A 169 29.15 13.97 -11.39
C GLU A 169 28.40 14.13 -12.71
N GLU A 170 29.09 13.83 -13.82
CA GLU A 170 28.51 13.84 -15.16
C GLU A 170 27.41 12.78 -15.30
N ALA A 171 27.65 11.57 -14.80
CA ALA A 171 26.67 10.49 -14.77
C ALA A 171 25.41 10.89 -14.00
N MET A 172 25.56 11.50 -12.82
CA MET A 172 24.43 12.01 -12.05
C MET A 172 23.68 13.15 -12.75
N ALA A 173 24.39 14.01 -13.49
CA ALA A 173 23.76 15.11 -14.24
C ALA A 173 22.94 14.59 -15.42
N VAL A 174 23.46 13.60 -16.15
CA VAL A 174 22.74 12.93 -17.26
C VAL A 174 21.49 12.24 -16.72
N ALA A 175 21.61 11.44 -15.65
CA ALA A 175 20.47 10.75 -15.04
C ALA A 175 19.41 11.73 -14.50
N ASP A 176 19.80 12.89 -13.95
CA ASP A 176 18.86 13.92 -13.49
C ASP A 176 18.13 14.58 -14.67
N MET A 177 18.84 14.83 -15.77
CA MET A 177 18.23 15.34 -17.00
C MET A 177 17.23 14.35 -17.58
N GLU A 178 17.56 13.05 -17.65
CA GLU A 178 16.65 11.99 -18.08
C GLU A 178 15.38 11.97 -17.21
N TYR A 179 15.52 11.93 -15.88
CA TYR A 179 14.39 11.97 -14.94
C TYR A 179 13.49 13.21 -15.15
N ARG A 180 14.08 14.40 -15.32
CA ARG A 180 13.32 15.64 -15.58
C ARG A 180 12.59 15.61 -16.91
N THR A 181 13.18 15.00 -17.94
CA THR A 181 12.51 14.88 -19.25
C THR A 181 11.33 13.91 -19.19
N GLU A 182 11.49 12.77 -18.50
CA GLU A 182 10.42 11.81 -18.28
C GLU A 182 9.27 12.40 -17.49
N THR A 183 9.55 13.07 -16.37
CA THR A 183 8.51 13.72 -15.56
C THR A 183 7.75 14.79 -16.36
N LYS A 184 8.45 15.59 -17.19
CA LYS A 184 7.81 16.54 -18.11
C LYS A 184 6.94 15.82 -19.15
N ALA A 185 7.42 14.72 -19.73
CA ALA A 185 6.67 13.93 -20.70
C ALA A 185 5.40 13.33 -20.09
N LYS A 186 5.50 12.75 -18.88
CA LYS A 186 4.36 12.20 -18.13
C LYS A 186 3.33 13.27 -17.79
N LYS A 187 3.75 14.47 -17.35
CA LYS A 187 2.86 15.61 -17.12
C LYS A 187 2.13 16.06 -18.39
N LYS A 188 2.82 16.10 -19.54
CA LYS A 188 2.21 16.40 -20.85
C LYS A 188 1.21 15.32 -21.28
N ALA A 189 1.55 14.05 -21.10
CA ALA A 189 0.66 12.93 -21.41
C ALA A 189 -0.63 12.99 -20.57
N TYR A 190 -0.51 13.24 -19.26
CA TYR A 190 -1.67 13.42 -18.39
C TYR A 190 -2.53 14.64 -18.77
N ALA A 191 -1.89 15.76 -19.14
CA ALA A 191 -2.62 16.93 -19.62
C ALA A 191 -3.43 16.64 -20.89
N ARG A 192 -2.86 15.87 -21.84
CA ARG A 192 -3.56 15.40 -23.04
C ARG A 192 -4.72 14.47 -22.69
N LEU A 193 -4.51 13.49 -21.81
CA LEU A 193 -5.58 12.59 -21.35
C LEU A 193 -6.73 13.36 -20.67
N LYS A 194 -6.41 14.38 -19.88
CA LYS A 194 -7.41 15.26 -19.25
C LYS A 194 -8.22 16.05 -20.29
N GLN A 195 -7.57 16.54 -21.35
CA GLN A 195 -8.27 17.21 -22.46
C GLN A 195 -9.21 16.24 -23.18
N ILE A 196 -8.74 15.03 -23.49
CA ILE A 196 -9.56 13.99 -24.14
C ILE A 196 -10.76 13.62 -23.27
N ALA A 197 -10.57 13.41 -21.96
CA ALA A 197 -11.66 13.09 -21.04
C ALA A 197 -12.73 14.19 -21.00
N ARG A 198 -12.32 15.46 -20.98
CA ARG A 198 -13.23 16.61 -21.05
C ARG A 198 -14.05 16.63 -22.35
N LEU A 199 -13.40 16.40 -23.49
CA LEU A 199 -14.07 16.33 -24.79
C LEU A 199 -15.07 15.16 -24.85
N GLN A 200 -14.76 14.05 -24.19
CA GLN A 200 -15.64 12.88 -24.09
C GLN A 200 -16.75 13.02 -23.05
N GLY A 201 -16.81 14.12 -22.29
CA GLY A 201 -17.74 14.30 -21.17
C GLY A 201 -17.49 13.33 -19.99
N LYS A 202 -16.33 12.67 -19.95
CA LYS A 202 -15.95 11.73 -18.89
C LYS A 202 -15.15 12.44 -17.80
N THR A 203 -15.16 11.89 -16.60
CA THR A 203 -14.26 12.34 -15.54
C THR A 203 -12.81 12.05 -15.95
N PRO A 204 -11.88 13.00 -15.71
CA PRO A 204 -10.49 12.79 -16.03
C PRO A 204 -9.90 11.67 -15.16
N PRO A 205 -8.92 10.91 -15.68
CA PRO A 205 -8.24 9.91 -14.88
C PRO A 205 -7.58 10.56 -13.65
N PRO A 206 -7.43 9.84 -12.52
CA PRO A 206 -6.72 10.35 -11.35
C PRO A 206 -5.31 10.81 -11.71
N ASN A 207 -4.85 11.87 -11.05
CA ASN A 207 -3.49 12.36 -11.26
C ASN A 207 -2.49 11.26 -10.91
N PRO A 208 -1.58 10.87 -11.84
CA PRO A 208 -0.56 9.86 -11.58
C PRO A 208 0.44 10.29 -10.49
N TYR A 209 0.65 11.60 -10.31
CA TYR A 209 1.59 12.16 -9.34
C TYR A 209 0.89 13.21 -8.47
N PRO A 210 0.11 12.78 -7.46
CA PRO A 210 -0.49 13.71 -6.51
C PRO A 210 0.62 14.39 -5.71
N SER A 211 0.62 15.72 -5.67
CA SER A 211 1.49 16.45 -4.73
C SER A 211 0.97 16.22 -3.32
N VAL A 212 1.85 15.93 -2.37
CA VAL A 212 1.55 15.77 -0.93
C VAL A 212 0.62 16.85 -0.41
N ILE A 213 0.90 18.11 -0.79
CA ILE A 213 0.11 19.26 -0.37
C ILE A 213 -1.34 19.11 -0.82
N LYS A 214 -1.60 18.56 -2.01
CA LYS A 214 -2.96 18.33 -2.51
C LYS A 214 -3.64 17.13 -1.86
N GLU A 215 -2.88 16.13 -1.41
CA GLU A 215 -3.45 15.02 -0.64
C GLU A 215 -3.85 15.49 0.74
N ILE A 216 -2.94 16.19 1.44
CA ILE A 216 -3.23 16.83 2.74
C ILE A 216 -4.39 17.81 2.60
N GLN A 217 -4.38 18.69 1.59
CA GLN A 217 -5.49 19.62 1.35
C GLN A 217 -6.80 18.90 1.04
N ALA A 218 -6.78 17.77 0.31
CA ALA A 218 -7.99 17.00 0.04
C ALA A 218 -8.54 16.32 1.30
N GLU A 219 -7.66 15.86 2.19
CA GLU A 219 -8.03 15.34 3.51
C GLU A 219 -8.59 16.46 4.41
N GLU A 220 -7.91 17.61 4.47
CA GLU A 220 -8.34 18.78 5.22
C GLU A 220 -9.66 19.37 4.68
N ASP A 221 -9.87 19.39 3.37
CA ASP A 221 -11.07 19.90 2.70
C ASP A 221 -12.34 19.17 3.17
N LEU A 222 -12.25 17.87 3.52
CA LEU A 222 -13.37 17.13 4.10
C LEU A 222 -13.79 17.75 5.43
N TYR A 223 -12.82 17.96 6.33
CA TYR A 223 -13.06 18.55 7.65
C TYR A 223 -13.43 20.04 7.55
N LEU A 224 -12.85 20.78 6.61
CA LEU A 224 -13.20 22.18 6.36
C LEU A 224 -14.64 22.31 5.87
N ARG A 225 -15.07 21.48 4.90
CA ARG A 225 -16.46 21.46 4.43
C ARG A 225 -17.43 21.18 5.57
N GLU A 226 -17.11 20.24 6.45
CA GLU A 226 -17.97 19.94 7.61
C GLU A 226 -18.15 21.15 8.53
N ARG A 227 -17.12 21.98 8.74
CA ARG A 227 -17.25 23.21 9.55
C ARG A 227 -18.27 24.20 9.00
N TYR A 228 -18.36 24.33 7.68
CA TYR A 228 -19.27 25.28 7.03
C TYR A 228 -20.63 24.70 6.67
N THR A 229 -20.76 23.38 6.60
CA THR A 229 -22.00 22.72 6.13
C THR A 229 -22.80 22.12 7.30
N ASN A 230 -22.15 21.78 8.42
CA ASN A 230 -22.83 21.14 9.54
C ASN A 230 -23.62 22.19 10.37
N PRO A 231 -24.96 22.06 10.47
CA PRO A 231 -25.80 23.03 11.15
C PRO A 231 -25.47 23.17 12.64
N LYS A 232 -24.96 22.11 13.28
CA LYS A 232 -24.57 22.16 14.69
C LYS A 232 -23.35 23.05 14.92
N ILE A 233 -22.38 23.00 14.00
CA ILE A 233 -21.15 23.80 14.09
C ILE A 233 -21.47 25.27 13.83
N ILE A 234 -22.31 25.56 12.83
CA ILE A 234 -22.79 26.92 12.54
C ILE A 234 -23.51 27.51 13.76
N ALA A 235 -24.43 26.75 14.37
CA ALA A 235 -25.15 27.20 15.56
C ALA A 235 -24.24 27.48 16.76
N ILE A 236 -23.16 26.71 16.94
CA ILE A 236 -22.15 26.97 17.97
C ILE A 236 -21.37 28.26 17.66
N ALA A 237 -20.96 28.45 16.41
CA ALA A 237 -20.24 29.65 15.98
C ALA A 237 -21.08 30.93 16.12
N GLU A 238 -22.38 30.86 15.82
CA GLU A 238 -23.33 31.97 16.03
C GLU A 238 -23.50 32.30 17.51
N LYS A 239 -23.60 31.29 18.38
CA LYS A 239 -23.64 31.49 19.83
C LYS A 239 -22.36 32.15 20.36
N MET A 240 -21.19 31.69 19.91
CA MET A 240 -19.92 32.32 20.28
C MET A 240 -19.86 33.80 19.85
N LYS A 241 -20.29 34.11 18.62
CA LYS A 241 -20.35 35.51 18.14
C LYS A 241 -21.32 36.35 18.96
N ALA A 242 -22.47 35.81 19.34
CA ALA A 242 -23.44 36.52 20.19
C ALA A 242 -22.89 36.78 21.60
N GLU A 243 -22.20 35.81 22.20
CA GLU A 243 -21.55 35.97 23.51
C GLU A 243 -20.41 36.99 23.46
N GLU A 244 -19.61 36.99 22.38
CA GLU A 244 -18.52 37.94 22.18
C GLU A 244 -19.05 39.37 21.96
N ALA A 245 -20.09 39.53 21.14
CA ALA A 245 -20.78 40.81 20.97
C ALA A 245 -21.41 41.33 22.27
N ALA A 246 -21.96 40.44 23.11
CA ALA A 246 -22.49 40.82 24.42
C ALA A 246 -21.36 41.29 25.37
N LYS A 247 -20.21 40.60 25.38
CA LYS A 247 -19.03 41.04 26.15
C LYS A 247 -18.50 42.37 25.67
N GLU A 248 -18.47 42.61 24.37
CA GLU A 248 -18.03 43.86 23.78
C GLU A 248 -19.00 45.02 24.11
N GLN A 249 -20.32 44.80 24.03
CA GLN A 249 -21.31 45.78 24.49
C GLN A 249 -21.18 46.12 25.98
N VAL A 250 -20.86 45.13 26.81
CA VAL A 250 -20.61 45.35 28.24
C VAL A 250 -19.31 46.17 28.42
N ARG A 251 -18.23 45.82 27.71
CA ARG A 251 -16.97 46.57 27.73
C ARG A 251 -17.14 48.01 27.25
N ASP A 252 -17.91 48.23 26.20
CA ASP A 252 -18.19 49.56 25.66
C ASP A 252 -19.09 50.39 26.59
N ARG A 253 -20.05 49.77 27.29
CA ARG A 253 -20.78 50.43 28.40
C ARG A 253 -19.82 50.92 29.48
N PHE A 254 -18.89 50.08 29.92
CA PHE A 254 -17.90 50.46 30.93
C PHE A 254 -16.84 51.45 30.43
N ARG A 255 -16.77 51.71 29.12
CA ARG A 255 -15.84 52.67 28.51
C ARG A 255 -16.39 54.10 28.43
N ILE A 256 -17.71 54.27 28.54
CA ILE A 256 -18.39 55.58 28.47
C ILE A 256 -18.44 56.27 29.86
N ASP A 257 -18.20 55.53 30.95
CA ASP A 257 -18.28 56.01 32.34
C ASP A 257 -16.94 56.50 32.94
N TRP A 258 -15.95 56.85 32.11
CA TRP A 258 -14.68 57.53 32.50
C TRP A 258 -14.49 58.83 31.71
#